data_AF-A0A5D0SFH4-F1
#
_entry.id   AF-A0A5D0SFH4-F1
#
_cell.length_a   1.000
_cell.length_b   1.000
_cell.length_c   1.000
_cell.angle_alpha   90.00
_cell.angle_beta   90.00
_cell.angle_gamma   90.00
#
_symmetry.space_group_name_H-M   'P 1'
#
loop_
_entity.id
_entity.type
_entity.pdbx_description
1 polymer ?
#
loop_
_entity_poly.entity_id
_entity_poly.type
_entity_poly.pdbx_seq_one_letter_code
_entity_poly.pdbx_strand_id
1 'polypeptide(L)' 'MSALPFVPPSCGQAATDRIEVYSGASLDASVYACPQHTDEVSLMVMAGGLNPHSVRMSPDITRRCGHVYVYPTGTFGGER' A
#
# COMPACT_ATOMS: atom_id res chain seq x y z
N MET A 1 1.92 16.04 1.53
CA MET A 1 2.36 14.63 1.44
C MET A 1 1.80 13.93 2.67
N SER A 2 0.76 13.10 2.50
CA SER A 2 0.31 12.25 3.61
C SER A 2 1.36 11.16 3.82
N ALA A 3 2.12 11.27 4.90
CA ALA A 3 3.05 10.22 5.28
C ALA A 3 2.22 9.03 5.78
N LEU A 4 2.37 7.87 5.15
CA LEU A 4 1.77 6.64 5.66
C LEU A 4 2.32 6.39 7.08
N PRO A 5 1.50 5.87 8.01
CA PRO A 5 1.92 5.62 9.40
C PRO A 5 2.83 4.38 9.54
N PHE A 6 3.37 3.87 8.43
CA PHE A 6 4.24 2.71 8.39
C PHE A 6 5.25 2.85 7.24
N VAL A 7 6.38 2.14 7.36
CA VAL A 7 7.39 2.01 6.31
C VAL A 7 7.48 0.54 5.93
N PRO A 8 7.09 0.15 4.71
CA PRO A 8 7.13 -1.25 4.32
C PRO A 8 8.58 -1.75 4.20
N PRO A 9 8.85 -3.02 4.54
CA PRO A 9 10.13 -3.64 4.26
C PRO A 9 10.43 -3.65 2.76
N SER A 10 11.71 -3.63 2.41
CA SER A 10 12.18 -3.70 1.04
C SER A 10 13.37 -4.66 0.93
N CYS A 11 13.33 -5.54 -0.07
CA CYS A 11 14.40 -6.51 -0.35
C CYS A 11 14.88 -6.46 -1.82
N GLY A 12 14.34 -5.53 -2.61
CA GLY A 12 14.72 -5.34 -4.01
C GLY A 12 14.20 -6.39 -5.00
N GLN A 13 13.57 -7.47 -4.53
CA GLN A 13 12.91 -8.49 -5.35
C GLN A 13 11.71 -7.90 -6.11
N ALA A 14 11.28 -8.59 -7.17
CA ALA A 14 10.07 -8.22 -7.89
C ALA A 14 8.84 -8.34 -6.97
N ALA A 15 7.97 -7.34 -6.99
CA ALA A 15 6.69 -7.41 -6.33
C ALA A 15 5.74 -8.31 -7.14
N THR A 16 4.96 -9.11 -6.44
CA THR A 16 3.91 -9.97 -7.02
C THR A 16 2.51 -9.53 -6.57
N ASP A 17 2.46 -8.75 -5.49
CA ASP A 17 1.25 -8.27 -4.87
C ASP A 17 1.24 -6.74 -4.81
N ARG A 18 0.09 -6.17 -5.15
CA ARG A 18 -0.26 -4.79 -4.86
C ARG A 18 -1.22 -4.80 -3.68
N ILE A 19 -0.78 -4.22 -2.58
CA ILE A 19 -1.60 -4.02 -1.38
C ILE A 19 -2.17 -2.62 -1.46
N GLU A 20 -3.47 -2.54 -1.75
CA GLU A 20 -4.25 -1.32 -1.70
C GLU A 20 -4.51 -0.95 -0.25
N VAL A 21 -4.30 0.32 0.10
CA VAL A 21 -4.36 0.83 1.48
C VAL A 21 -5.48 1.84 1.58
N TYR A 22 -6.46 1.56 2.45
CA TYR A 22 -7.66 2.36 2.58
C TYR A 22 -7.80 3.01 3.97
N SER A 23 -8.17 4.30 4.00
CA SER A 23 -8.82 4.93 5.16
C SER A 23 -10.32 5.07 4.90
N GLY A 24 -11.13 4.31 5.66
CA GLY A 24 -12.56 4.21 5.37
C GLY A 24 -12.81 3.71 3.94
N ALA A 25 -13.44 4.56 3.11
CA ALA A 25 -13.74 4.27 1.70
C ALA A 25 -12.75 4.88 0.70
N SER A 26 -11.71 5.59 1.17
CA SER A 26 -10.71 6.25 0.33
C SER A 26 -9.52 5.33 0.07
N LEU A 27 -9.09 5.19 -1.19
CA LEU A 27 -7.83 4.54 -1.54
C LEU A 27 -6.68 5.55 -1.42
N ASP A 28 -5.88 5.42 -0.36
CA ASP A 28 -4.84 6.40 -0.04
C ASP A 28 -3.47 6.00 -0.59
N ALA A 29 -3.18 4.70 -0.70
CA ALA A 29 -1.92 4.23 -1.29
C ALA A 29 -2.02 2.85 -1.94
N SER A 30 -1.02 2.54 -2.75
CA SER A 30 -0.68 1.20 -3.20
C SER A 30 0.75 0.87 -2.77
N VAL A 31 0.90 -0.22 -2.02
CA VAL A 31 2.20 -0.76 -1.59
C VAL A 31 2.47 -2.03 -2.38
N TYR A 32 3.69 -2.17 -2.90
CA TYR A 32 4.06 -3.31 -3.74
C TYR A 32 5.00 -4.22 -2.97
N ALA A 33 4.61 -5.49 -2.79
CA ALA A 33 5.34 -6.45 -1.97
C ALA A 33 5.64 -7.74 -2.76
N CYS A 34 6.76 -8.38 -2.42
CA CYS A 34 7.03 -9.76 -2.86
C CYS A 34 6.34 -10.75 -1.90
N PRO A 35 6.20 -12.04 -2.28
CA PRO A 35 5.46 -13.02 -1.48
C PRO A 35 5.94 -13.16 -0.03
N GLN A 36 7.24 -12.91 0.21
CA GLN A 36 7.83 -12.97 1.55
C GLN A 36 7.33 -11.84 2.48
N HIS A 37 7.02 -10.66 1.93
CA HIS A 37 6.70 -9.47 2.72
C HIS A 37 5.21 -9.08 2.66
N THR A 38 4.39 -9.77 1.86
CA THR A 38 2.97 -9.42 1.68
C THR A 38 2.19 -9.45 3.01
N ASP A 39 2.38 -10.48 3.82
CA ASP A 39 1.69 -10.62 5.10
C ASP A 39 2.18 -9.59 6.13
N GLU A 40 3.50 -9.38 6.20
CA GLU A 40 4.12 -8.38 7.09
C GLU A 40 3.63 -6.96 6.76
N VAL A 41 3.63 -6.58 5.49
CA VAL A 41 3.12 -5.27 5.05
C VAL A 41 1.65 -5.12 5.41
N SER A 42 0.83 -6.16 5.22
CA SER A 42 -0.59 -6.12 5.56
C SER A 42 -0.80 -5.91 7.07
N LEU A 43 0.00 -6.57 7.91
CA LEU A 43 -0.01 -6.36 9.36
C LEU A 43 0.39 -4.93 9.74
N MET A 44 1.40 -4.35 9.10
CA MET A 44 1.81 -2.96 9.33
C MET A 44 0.72 -1.96 8.94
N VAL A 45 0.03 -2.20 7.82
CA VAL A 45 -1.12 -1.38 7.39
C VAL A 45 -2.22 -1.40 8.46
N MET A 46 -2.59 -2.59 8.95
CA MET A 46 -3.58 -2.74 10.02
C MET A 46 -3.14 -2.10 11.34
N ALA A 47 -1.86 -2.26 11.72
CA ALA A 47 -1.29 -1.62 12.91
C ALA A 47 -1.31 -0.08 12.81
N GLY A 48 -1.26 0.46 11.60
CA GLY A 48 -1.43 1.88 11.30
C GLY A 48 -2.89 2.36 11.29
N GLY A 49 -3.87 1.50 11.60
CA GLY A 49 -5.30 1.83 11.60
C GLY A 49 -5.92 1.95 10.20
N LEU A 50 -5.27 1.35 9.19
CA LEU A 50 -5.71 1.36 7.80
C LEU A 50 -6.15 -0.05 7.38
N ASN A 51 -6.87 -0.15 6.27
CA ASN A 51 -7.36 -1.43 5.75
C ASN A 51 -6.52 -1.87 4.54
N PRO A 52 -5.81 -3.01 4.62
CA PRO A 52 -5.12 -3.56 3.46
C PRO A 52 -6.09 -4.40 2.60
N HIS A 53 -5.96 -4.28 1.28
CA HIS A 53 -6.56 -5.20 0.32
C HIS A 53 -5.48 -5.68 -0.65
N SER A 54 -5.09 -6.95 -0.53
CA SER A 54 -4.04 -7.54 -1.38
C SER A 54 -4.62 -8.03 -2.70
N VAL A 55 -3.99 -7.61 -3.79
CA VAL A 55 -4.37 -7.96 -5.16
C VAL A 55 -3.13 -8.46 -5.90
N ARG A 56 -3.26 -9.56 -6.64
CA ARG A 56 -2.18 -10.04 -7.50
C ARG A 56 -1.87 -9.02 -8.59
N MET A 57 -0.58 -8.74 -8.80
CA MET A 57 -0.14 -7.84 -9.86
C MET A 57 -0.38 -8.43 -11.24
N SER A 58 -0.75 -7.57 -12.20
CA SER A 58 -0.72 -7.92 -13.62
C SER A 58 0.72 -8.20 -14.06
N PRO A 59 0.96 -9.21 -14.93
CA PRO A 59 2.29 -9.52 -15.45
C PRO A 59 2.97 -8.34 -16.18
N ASP A 60 2.20 -7.38 -16.69
CA ASP A 60 2.73 -6.22 -17.42
C ASP A 60 3.23 -5.10 -16.50
N ILE A 61 3.00 -5.19 -15.19
CA ILE A 61 3.39 -4.15 -14.23
C ILE A 61 4.63 -4.61 -13.49
N THR A 62 5.75 -3.91 -13.69
CA THR A 62 6.98 -4.17 -12.93
C THR A 62 7.17 -3.13 -11.83
N ARG A 63 7.12 -3.59 -10.57
CA ARG A 63 7.52 -2.84 -9.38
C ARG A 63 8.40 -3.72 -8.50
N ARG A 64 9.23 -3.08 -7.67
CA ARG A 64 10.05 -3.77 -6.67
C ARG A 64 9.35 -3.78 -5.32
N CYS A 65 9.61 -4.81 -4.53
CA CYS A 65 9.18 -4.89 -3.14
C CYS A 65 9.61 -3.63 -2.37
N GLY A 66 8.66 -3.02 -1.66
CA GLY A 66 8.84 -1.78 -0.91
C GLY A 66 8.51 -0.51 -1.70
N HIS A 67 8.14 -0.61 -2.97
CA HIS A 67 7.62 0.55 -3.69
C HIS A 67 6.27 0.96 -3.12
N VAL A 68 6.07 2.27 -2.93
CA VAL A 68 4.82 2.85 -2.43
C VAL A 68 4.40 3.96 -3.38
N TYR A 69 3.16 3.91 -3.83
CA TYR A 69 2.50 5.01 -4.52
C TYR A 69 1.42 5.57 -3.61
N VAL A 70 1.59 6.80 -3.15
CA VAL A 70 0.57 7.51 -2.36
C VAL A 70 -0.30 8.31 -3.32
N TYR A 71 -1.60 8.07 -3.27
CA TYR A 71 -2.55 8.84 -4.06
C TYR A 71 -2.65 10.25 -3.48
N PRO A 72 -2.73 11.29 -4.32
CA PRO A 72 -3.14 12.61 -3.88
C PRO A 72 -4.65 12.55 -3.59
N THR A 73 -5.03 11.96 -2.46
CA THR A 73 -6.39 12.07 -1.96
C THR A 73 -6.57 13.52 -1.50
N GLY A 74 -7.06 14.35 -2.41
CA GLY A 74 -7.60 15.65 -2.06
C GLY A 74 -8.67 15.41 -1.02
N THR A 75 -8.68 16.23 0.04
CA THR A 75 -9.66 16.22 1.12
C THR A 75 -11.08 16.49 0.58
N PHE A 76 -11.65 15.60 -0.22
CA PHE A 76 -13.04 15.67 -0.68
C PHE A 76 -13.94 15.25 0.49
N GLY A 77 -14.09 16.16 1.45
CA GLY A 77 -14.87 15.96 2.67
C GLY A 77 -14.46 16.82 3.86
N GLY A 78 -13.47 17.72 3.70
CA GLY A 78 -12.97 18.59 4.77
C GLY A 78 -13.60 19.98 4.79
N GLU A 79 -14.89 20.12 4.51
CA GLU A 79 -15.63 21.35 4.78
C GLU A 79 -17.09 21.01 5.12
N ARG A 80 -17.35 20.83 6.42
CA ARG A 80 -18.63 21.13 7.07
C ARG A 80 -18.37 21.70 8.45
#